data_AF-A0A196QM04-F1
#
_entry.id   AF-A0A196QM04-F1
#
_cell.length_a   1.000
_cell.length_b   1.000
_cell.length_c   1.000
_cell.angle_alpha   90.00
_cell.angle_beta   90.00
_cell.angle_gamma   90.00
#
_symmetry.space_group_name_H-M   'P 1'
#
loop_
_entity.id
_entity.type
_entity.pdbx_description
1 polymer ?
#
loop_
_entity_poly.entity_id
_entity_poly.type
_entity_poly.pdbx_seq_one_letter_code
_entity_poly.pdbx_strand_id
1 'polypeptide(L)'
;MNGSTQLSQGNYLPTEGMKGLLRRWFYLKFVQKKSTVELMATASDLRNKSALSIVALLDVDEQMISQVVGKKRLIFVQNCHAYLKGPGK
;
A
#
# COMPACT_ATOMS: atom_id res chain seq x y z
N MET A 1 6.10 -10.96 20.56
CA MET A 1 4.79 -11.29 19.95
C MET A 1 4.90 -11.08 18.44
N ASN A 2 5.01 -12.19 17.71
CA ASN A 2 5.35 -12.22 16.28
C ASN A 2 4.07 -12.04 15.44
N GLY A 3 3.94 -10.88 14.80
CA GLY A 3 2.85 -10.58 13.87
C GLY A 3 3.33 -10.60 12.42
N SER A 4 4.05 -11.65 12.02
CA SER A 4 4.37 -11.90 10.62
C SER A 4 3.10 -12.30 9.90
N THR A 5 2.38 -11.32 9.36
CA THR A 5 1.21 -11.58 8.51
C THR A 5 1.64 -12.48 7.37
N GLN A 6 1.16 -13.72 7.42
CA GLN A 6 1.31 -14.78 6.43
C GLN A 6 0.99 -14.22 5.04
N LEU A 7 2.02 -13.89 4.26
CA LEU A 7 1.93 -13.87 2.82
C LEU A 7 1.88 -15.33 2.38
N SER A 8 0.70 -15.93 2.48
CA SER A 8 0.43 -17.28 1.99
C SER A 8 0.77 -17.32 0.50
N GLN A 9 1.61 -18.29 0.14
CA GLN A 9 2.07 -18.55 -1.23
C GLN A 9 0.89 -18.53 -2.21
N GLY A 10 0.94 -17.67 -3.23
CA GLY A 10 0.09 -17.78 -4.41
C GLY A 10 -0.49 -16.47 -4.96
N ASN A 11 -0.96 -15.55 -4.11
CA ASN A 11 -1.69 -14.37 -4.58
C ASN A 11 -0.97 -13.08 -4.22
N TYR A 12 -0.12 -12.61 -5.14
CA TYR A 12 0.50 -11.28 -5.07
C TYR A 12 -0.47 -10.15 -5.45
N LEU A 13 -1.76 -10.45 -5.66
CA LEU A 13 -2.78 -9.49 -6.01
C LEU A 13 -3.52 -9.00 -4.75
N PRO A 14 -3.90 -7.71 -4.68
CA PRO A 14 -4.70 -7.20 -3.58
C PRO A 14 -6.10 -7.82 -3.61
N THR A 15 -6.58 -8.29 -2.45
CA THR A 15 -7.98 -8.72 -2.27
C THR A 15 -8.95 -7.56 -2.43
N GLU A 16 -10.24 -7.81 -2.66
CA GLU A 16 -11.26 -6.75 -2.77
C GLU A 16 -11.32 -5.85 -1.52
N GLY A 17 -11.19 -6.45 -0.34
CA GLY A 17 -11.10 -5.69 0.91
C GLY A 17 -9.87 -4.78 0.97
N MET A 18 -8.73 -5.22 0.43
CA MET A 18 -7.52 -4.39 0.33
C MET A 18 -7.67 -3.28 -0.71
N LYS A 19 -8.25 -3.58 -1.88
CA LYS A 19 -8.53 -2.61 -2.95
C LYS A 19 -9.40 -1.45 -2.45
N GLY A 20 -10.39 -1.72 -1.61
CA GLY A 20 -11.22 -0.69 -0.97
C GLY A 20 -10.41 0.25 -0.08
N LEU A 21 -9.54 -0.29 0.77
CA LEU A 21 -8.66 0.50 1.64
C LEU A 21 -7.65 1.31 0.83
N LEU A 22 -7.02 0.70 -0.17
CA LEU A 22 -6.07 1.38 -1.07
C LEU A 22 -6.71 2.59 -1.75
N ARG A 23 -7.91 2.46 -2.33
CA ARG A 23 -8.64 3.59 -2.95
C ARG A 23 -8.92 4.71 -1.95
N ARG A 24 -9.39 4.36 -0.75
CA ARG A 24 -9.69 5.34 0.30
C ARG A 24 -8.43 6.14 0.67
N TRP A 25 -7.33 5.47 0.98
CA TRP A 25 -6.09 6.13 1.37
C TRP A 25 -5.46 6.91 0.22
N PHE A 26 -5.52 6.38 -1.01
CA PHE A 26 -5.08 7.09 -2.20
C PHE A 26 -5.82 8.41 -2.37
N TYR A 27 -7.15 8.39 -2.30
CA TYR A 27 -7.96 9.59 -2.41
C TYR A 27 -7.59 10.63 -1.33
N LEU A 28 -7.47 10.21 -0.07
CA LEU A 28 -7.11 11.11 1.02
C LEU A 28 -5.71 11.73 0.84
N LYS A 29 -4.71 10.94 0.44
CA LYS A 29 -3.33 11.43 0.28
C LYS A 29 -3.13 12.24 -1.00
N PHE A 30 -3.58 11.72 -2.14
CA PHE A 30 -3.23 12.27 -3.45
C PHE A 30 -4.25 13.24 -4.00
N VAL A 31 -5.54 13.05 -3.68
CA VAL A 31 -6.62 13.93 -4.15
C VAL A 31 -6.91 15.02 -3.13
N GLN A 32 -7.08 14.67 -1.85
CA GLN A 32 -7.27 15.65 -0.76
C GLN A 32 -5.97 16.24 -0.21
N LYS A 33 -4.80 15.79 -0.69
CA LYS A 33 -3.48 16.33 -0.31
C LYS A 33 -3.16 16.27 1.19
N LYS A 34 -3.74 15.30 1.92
CA LYS A 34 -3.43 15.10 3.35
C LYS A 34 -2.04 14.49 3.53
N SER A 35 -1.34 14.90 4.58
CA SER A 35 0.00 14.38 4.86
C SER A 35 -0.04 12.94 5.35
N THR A 36 1.01 12.16 5.07
CA THR A 36 1.11 10.77 5.56
C THR A 36 1.06 10.71 7.09
N VAL A 37 1.62 11.71 7.80
CA VAL A 37 1.64 11.77 9.27
C VAL A 37 0.23 11.91 9.84
N GLU A 38 -0.57 12.84 9.31
CA GLU A 38 -1.97 13.02 9.72
C GLU A 38 -2.79 11.77 9.43
N LEU A 39 -2.61 11.16 8.26
CA LEU A 39 -3.32 9.95 7.88
C LEU A 39 -2.95 8.77 8.79
N MET A 40 -1.68 8.62 9.16
CA MET A 40 -1.22 7.58 10.08
C MET A 40 -1.84 7.71 11.47
N ALA A 41 -2.06 8.92 11.96
CA ALA A 41 -2.74 9.16 13.23
C ALA A 41 -4.21 8.67 13.21
N THR A 42 -4.85 8.67 12.03
CA THR A 42 -6.23 8.19 11.86
C THR A 42 -6.36 6.69 11.56
N ALA A 43 -5.27 6.02 11.21
CA ALA A 43 -5.28 4.60 10.88
C ALA A 43 -5.37 3.74 12.15
N SER A 44 -6.57 3.24 12.46
CA SER A 44 -6.88 2.53 13.71
C SER A 44 -6.31 1.11 13.80
N ASP A 45 -6.23 0.40 12.67
CA ASP A 45 -5.86 -1.03 12.64
C ASP A 45 -4.70 -1.34 11.67
N LEU A 46 -4.16 -2.55 11.80
CA LEU A 46 -3.00 -3.01 11.03
C LEU A 46 -3.27 -3.06 9.52
N ARG A 47 -4.50 -3.37 9.09
CA ARG A 47 -4.85 -3.40 7.67
C ARG A 47 -4.87 -2.00 7.08
N ASN A 48 -5.44 -1.05 7.80
CA ASN A 48 -5.44 0.37 7.43
C ASN A 48 -4.01 0.92 7.37
N LYS A 49 -3.19 0.67 8.39
CA LYS A 49 -1.78 1.07 8.41
C LYS A 49 -0.99 0.44 7.26
N SER A 50 -1.21 -0.85 6.97
CA SER A 50 -0.57 -1.54 5.84
C SER A 50 -0.97 -0.92 4.49
N ALA A 51 -2.26 -0.70 4.26
CA ALA A 51 -2.75 -0.07 3.03
C ALA A 51 -2.22 1.36 2.85
N LEU A 52 -2.26 2.17 3.91
CA LEU A 52 -1.71 3.53 3.90
C LEU A 52 -0.21 3.53 3.63
N SER A 53 0.54 2.59 4.21
CA SER A 53 1.99 2.48 3.97
C SER A 53 2.29 2.17 2.50
N ILE A 54 1.51 1.28 1.88
CA ILE A 54 1.64 0.96 0.45
C ILE A 54 1.32 2.19 -0.41
N VAL A 55 0.26 2.92 -0.07
CA VAL A 55 -0.11 4.17 -0.76
C VAL A 55 0.97 5.24 -0.57
N ALA A 56 1.59 5.35 0.61
CA ALA A 56 2.66 6.30 0.86
C ALA A 56 3.89 6.05 -0.01
N LEU A 57 4.19 4.78 -0.31
CA LEU A 57 5.28 4.39 -1.20
C LEU A 57 5.06 4.81 -2.66
N LEU A 58 3.86 5.26 -3.08
CA LEU A 58 3.67 5.80 -4.43
C LEU A 58 4.46 7.10 -4.69
N ASP A 59 4.81 7.83 -3.62
CA ASP A 59 5.64 9.05 -3.71
C ASP A 59 7.15 8.75 -3.68
N VAL A 60 7.53 7.48 -3.54
CA VAL A 60 8.94 7.07 -3.42
C VAL A 60 9.39 6.50 -4.76
N ASP A 61 10.65 6.79 -5.13
CA ASP A 61 11.26 6.21 -6.32
C ASP A 61 11.27 4.68 -6.26
N GLU A 62 10.87 4.02 -7.34
CA GLU A 62 10.72 2.56 -7.40
C GLU A 62 12.03 1.80 -7.09
N GLN A 63 13.18 2.35 -7.50
CA GLN A 63 14.48 1.76 -7.17
C GLN A 63 14.74 1.81 -5.66
N MET A 64 14.33 2.90 -5.00
CA MET A 64 14.46 3.06 -3.55
C MET A 64 13.50 2.12 -2.80
N ILE A 65 12.29 1.88 -3.31
CA ILE A 65 11.35 0.89 -2.76
C ILE A 65 11.99 -0.51 -2.74
N SER A 66 12.69 -0.89 -3.81
CA SER A 66 13.31 -2.22 -3.93
C SER A 66 14.42 -2.48 -2.90
N GLN A 67 15.07 -1.41 -2.40
CA GLN A 67 16.13 -1.51 -1.38
C GLN A 67 15.56 -1.67 0.03
N VAL A 68 14.38 -1.10 0.30
CA VAL A 68 13.77 -1.10 1.64
C VAL A 68 12.71 -2.17 1.82
N VAL A 69 12.13 -2.68 0.73
CA VAL A 69 11.10 -3.72 0.74
C VAL A 69 11.69 -5.04 0.26
N GLY A 70 11.65 -6.08 1.09
CA GLY A 70 12.11 -7.41 0.70
C GLY A 70 11.40 -7.94 -0.56
N LYS A 71 12.11 -8.71 -1.40
CA LYS A 71 11.69 -9.15 -2.75
C LYS A 71 10.25 -9.68 -2.84
N LYS A 72 9.81 -10.53 -1.90
CA LYS A 72 8.44 -11.09 -1.91
C LYS A 72 7.36 -10.02 -1.70
N ARG A 73 7.65 -9.02 -0.86
CA ARG A 73 6.72 -7.94 -0.54
C ARG A 73 6.72 -6.87 -1.64
N LEU A 74 7.82 -6.71 -2.36
CA LEU A 74 7.94 -5.77 -3.47
C LEU A 74 6.91 -6.05 -4.58
N ILE A 75 6.77 -7.31 -5.00
CA ILE A 75 5.80 -7.71 -6.04
C ILE A 75 4.37 -7.34 -5.63
N PHE A 76 4.01 -7.57 -4.36
CA PHE A 76 2.70 -7.20 -3.84
C PHE A 76 2.48 -5.68 -3.84
N VAL A 77 3.49 -4.90 -3.44
CA VAL A 77 3.44 -3.42 -3.48
C VAL A 77 3.24 -2.93 -4.92
N GLN A 78 4.01 -3.46 -5.87
CA GLN A 78 3.90 -3.11 -7.30
C GLN A 78 2.51 -3.41 -7.85
N ASN A 79 1.92 -4.57 -7.52
CA ASN A 79 0.55 -4.90 -7.95
C ASN A 79 -0.50 -3.96 -7.34
N CYS A 80 -0.32 -3.55 -6.08
CA CYS A 80 -1.18 -2.55 -5.46
C CYS A 80 -1.06 -1.18 -6.14
N HIS A 81 0.16 -0.78 -6.52
CA HIS A 81 0.43 0.48 -7.23
C HIS A 81 -0.17 0.45 -8.64
N ALA A 82 0.01 -0.64 -9.38
CA ALA A 82 -0.59 -0.82 -10.72
C ALA A 82 -2.12 -0.70 -10.65
N TYR A 83 -2.75 -1.34 -9.66
CA TYR A 83 -4.18 -1.21 -9.42
C TYR A 83 -4.61 0.24 -9.15
N LEU A 84 -3.84 1.02 -8.38
CA LEU A 84 -4.16 2.41 -8.04
C LEU A 84 -3.94 3.40 -9.18
N LYS A 85 -2.91 3.18 -10.02
CA LYS A 85 -2.65 3.98 -11.22
C LYS A 85 -3.70 3.73 -12.32
N GLY A 86 -4.45 2.63 -12.21
CA GLY A 86 -5.42 2.18 -13.21
C GLY A 86 -4.73 1.58 -14.45
N PRO A 87 -5.49 0.94 -15.37
CA PRO A 87 -5.00 0.75 -16.72
C PRO A 87 -4.75 2.16 -17.29
N GLY A 88 -3.49 2.51 -17.48
CA GLY A 88 -3.10 3.84 -17.95
C GLY A 88 -3.83 4.22 -19.23
N LYS A 89 -4.11 5.53 -19.35
CA LYS A 89 -4.34 6.22 -20.63
C LYS A 89 -3.33 5.80 -21.69
#